data_AF-A0A1Y5E8D3-F1
#
_entry.id   AF-A0A1Y5E8D3-F1
#
_cell.length_a   1.000
_cell.length_b   1.000
_cell.length_c   1.000
_cell.angle_alpha   90.00
_cell.angle_beta   90.00
_cell.angle_gamma   90.00
#
_symmetry.space_group_name_H-M   'P 1'
#
loop_
_entity.id
_entity.type
_entity.pdbx_description
1 polymer ?
#
loop_
_entity_poly.entity_id
_entity_poly.type
_entity_poly.pdbx_seq_one_letter_code
_entity_poly.pdbx_strand_id
1 'polypeptide(L)'
;MRMKIRKSIGVIGTLGAMAFTMLAAQSQAANVTPDVIFGSGNANGSFTVDQGGSVELGLRAKQRYPAANIFNYDGTDTYTFEVGSATASSRPNWNFEWSINSNFDGGSTNDLNDLVYQLKLDTDPGAGILFTTWDPVNGVPYADHAIGTNATGNGGGTVAADATEYGSLIGSNNVAQNSWASHWFDGLFDPNAAGTYRIELLAFADGGVMLASTGINVVVSAIPLPAALPLYGAGIAVLGFLGWRRKKQIS
;
A
#
# COMPACT_ATOMS: atom_id res chain seq x y z
N MET A 1 26.34 -40.51 -12.90
CA MET A 1 26.23 -39.81 -14.20
C MET A 1 25.52 -38.49 -13.96
N ARG A 2 26.27 -37.37 -13.86
CA ARG A 2 25.73 -36.04 -13.53
C ARG A 2 25.38 -35.30 -14.82
N MET A 3 24.09 -35.08 -15.09
CA MET A 3 23.62 -34.29 -16.22
C MET A 3 23.64 -32.81 -15.84
N LYS A 4 24.52 -32.03 -16.48
CA LYS A 4 24.54 -30.56 -16.38
C LYS A 4 23.55 -30.00 -17.39
N ILE A 5 22.43 -29.47 -16.93
CA ILE A 5 21.48 -28.72 -17.77
C ILE A 5 22.07 -27.32 -17.98
N ARG A 6 22.35 -26.97 -19.25
CA ARG A 6 22.79 -25.63 -19.64
C ARG A 6 21.55 -24.75 -19.78
N LYS A 7 21.49 -23.65 -19.03
CA LYS A 7 20.50 -22.59 -19.22
C LYS A 7 20.79 -21.89 -20.55
N SER A 8 19.90 -22.05 -21.52
CA SER A 8 19.91 -21.31 -22.78
C SER A 8 19.38 -19.89 -22.56
N ILE A 9 20.21 -18.90 -22.90
CA ILE A 9 19.87 -17.48 -22.93
C ILE A 9 18.96 -17.26 -24.13
N GLY A 10 17.66 -17.07 -23.86
CA GLY A 10 16.66 -16.69 -24.84
C GLY A 10 16.63 -15.17 -25.02
N VAL A 11 16.83 -14.74 -26.25
CA VAL A 11 16.72 -13.36 -26.73
C VAL A 11 15.31 -12.83 -26.43
N ILE A 12 15.24 -11.72 -25.69
CA ILE A 12 13.98 -11.01 -25.38
C ILE A 12 13.45 -10.38 -26.67
N GLY A 13 12.44 -11.01 -27.26
CA GLY A 13 11.62 -10.44 -28.31
C GLY A 13 10.69 -9.37 -27.74
N THR A 14 10.59 -8.26 -28.45
CA THR A 14 9.73 -7.10 -28.17
C THR A 14 8.29 -7.54 -27.88
N LEU A 15 7.85 -7.45 -26.61
CA LEU A 15 6.45 -7.60 -26.23
C LEU A 15 5.67 -6.40 -26.77
N GLY A 16 4.74 -6.68 -27.70
CA GLY A 16 3.74 -5.71 -28.11
C GLY A 16 2.83 -5.37 -26.93
N ALA A 17 2.64 -4.07 -26.67
CA ALA A 17 1.73 -3.58 -25.65
C ALA A 17 0.29 -3.94 -26.02
N MET A 18 -0.22 -5.05 -25.47
CA MET A 18 -1.66 -5.27 -25.41
C MET A 18 -2.18 -4.49 -24.20
N ALA A 19 -2.95 -3.43 -24.47
CA ALA A 19 -3.71 -2.74 -23.44
C ALA A 19 -4.82 -3.70 -22.96
N PHE A 20 -4.60 -4.35 -21.81
CA PHE A 20 -5.67 -5.03 -21.10
C PHE A 20 -6.54 -3.98 -20.42
N THR A 21 -7.79 -3.84 -20.84
CA THR A 21 -8.83 -3.24 -20.00
C THR A 21 -9.02 -4.15 -18.79
N MET A 22 -8.43 -3.76 -17.66
CA MET A 22 -8.72 -4.40 -16.38
C MET A 22 -10.20 -4.16 -16.06
N LEU A 23 -11.01 -5.21 -16.03
CA LEU A 23 -12.24 -5.16 -15.25
C LEU A 23 -11.79 -5.24 -13.79
N ALA A 24 -11.75 -4.10 -13.10
CA ALA A 24 -11.63 -4.10 -11.66
C ALA A 24 -12.80 -4.92 -11.09
N ALA A 25 -12.49 -6.02 -10.40
CA ALA A 25 -13.45 -6.65 -9.51
C ALA A 25 -13.97 -5.56 -8.55
N GLN A 26 -15.25 -5.62 -8.16
CA GLN A 26 -15.80 -4.68 -7.18
C GLN A 26 -15.02 -4.85 -5.88
N SER A 27 -14.06 -3.97 -5.63
CA SER A 27 -13.34 -3.92 -4.39
C SER A 27 -14.30 -3.40 -3.33
N GLN A 28 -14.67 -4.28 -2.41
CA GLN A 28 -15.31 -3.90 -1.16
C GLN A 28 -14.25 -4.01 -0.06
N ALA A 29 -14.45 -3.32 1.07
CA ALA A 29 -13.61 -3.50 2.25
C ALA A 29 -13.51 -4.99 2.59
N ALA A 30 -12.37 -5.58 2.26
CA ALA A 30 -12.16 -7.01 2.42
C ALA A 30 -11.08 -7.28 3.45
N ASN A 31 -11.18 -8.45 4.06
CA ASN A 31 -10.12 -9.04 4.84
C ASN A 31 -9.15 -9.75 3.88
N VAL A 32 -7.88 -9.78 4.25
CA VAL A 32 -6.90 -10.67 3.61
C VAL A 32 -6.83 -11.99 4.37
N THR A 33 -6.42 -13.04 3.67
CA THR A 33 -6.28 -14.40 4.18
C THR A 33 -4.81 -14.70 4.50
N PRO A 34 -4.47 -15.18 5.70
CA PRO A 34 -5.37 -15.56 6.80
C PRO A 34 -5.76 -14.42 7.76
N ASP A 35 -4.87 -13.45 7.93
CA ASP A 35 -5.00 -12.29 8.82
C ASP A 35 -3.91 -11.28 8.44
N VAL A 36 -3.83 -10.14 9.13
CA VAL A 36 -2.65 -9.27 9.09
C VAL A 36 -1.57 -9.87 10.01
N ILE A 37 -0.55 -10.47 9.42
CA ILE A 37 0.47 -11.25 10.11
C ILE A 37 1.71 -10.43 10.51
N PHE A 38 1.83 -9.17 10.07
CA PHE A 38 2.89 -8.27 10.51
C PHE A 38 2.44 -7.39 11.68
N GLY A 39 3.32 -7.22 12.68
CA GLY A 39 3.06 -6.40 13.86
C GLY A 39 1.86 -6.86 14.70
N SER A 40 1.73 -6.38 15.93
CA SER A 40 0.60 -6.73 16.80
C SER A 40 -0.51 -5.68 16.73
N GLY A 41 -1.77 -6.13 16.80
CA GLY A 41 -2.93 -5.24 16.93
C GLY A 41 -3.36 -4.53 15.63
N ASN A 42 -2.82 -4.95 14.50
CA ASN A 42 -3.26 -4.47 13.20
C ASN A 42 -4.58 -5.15 12.83
N ALA A 43 -5.64 -4.38 12.60
CA ALA A 43 -6.93 -4.94 12.20
C ALA A 43 -6.85 -5.54 10.80
N ASN A 44 -7.50 -6.68 10.58
CA ASN A 44 -7.74 -7.23 9.25
C ASN A 44 -8.98 -6.56 8.66
N GLY A 45 -8.85 -6.00 7.46
CA GLY A 45 -9.93 -5.27 6.80
C GLY A 45 -9.46 -4.01 6.08
N SER A 46 -10.40 -3.40 5.36
CA SER A 46 -10.15 -2.22 4.51
C SER A 46 -9.04 -2.46 3.48
N PHE A 47 -8.84 -3.71 3.03
CA PHE A 47 -8.03 -4.00 1.85
C PHE A 47 -8.89 -3.96 0.59
N THR A 48 -8.28 -3.49 -0.48
CA THR A 48 -8.70 -3.74 -1.86
C THR A 48 -8.09 -5.07 -2.27
N VAL A 49 -8.93 -6.10 -2.41
CA VAL A 49 -8.50 -7.48 -2.64
C VAL A 49 -8.89 -7.95 -4.03
N ASP A 50 -7.98 -8.66 -4.68
CA ASP A 50 -8.26 -9.47 -5.87
C ASP A 50 -7.85 -10.92 -5.62
N GLN A 51 -8.65 -11.86 -6.15
CA GLN A 51 -8.45 -13.29 -6.01
C GLN A 51 -8.56 -13.97 -7.38
N GLY A 52 -7.50 -14.65 -7.80
CA GLY A 52 -7.45 -15.32 -9.10
C GLY A 52 -6.38 -16.40 -9.14
N GLY A 53 -6.72 -17.57 -9.71
CA GLY A 53 -5.79 -18.70 -9.84
C GLY A 53 -5.20 -19.18 -8.50
N SER A 54 -6.03 -19.26 -7.44
CA SER A 54 -5.61 -19.55 -6.06
C SER A 54 -4.70 -18.51 -5.39
N VAL A 55 -4.41 -17.39 -6.07
CA VAL A 55 -3.66 -16.26 -5.51
C VAL A 55 -4.64 -15.22 -4.97
N GLU A 56 -4.32 -14.65 -3.82
CA GLU A 56 -4.97 -13.45 -3.28
C GLU A 56 -3.92 -12.34 -3.14
N LEU A 57 -4.29 -11.14 -3.62
CA LEU A 57 -3.50 -9.92 -3.46
C LEU A 57 -4.33 -8.89 -2.72
N GLY A 58 -3.74 -8.24 -1.72
CA GLY A 58 -4.36 -7.18 -0.96
C GLY A 58 -3.51 -5.93 -0.93
N LEU A 59 -4.12 -4.77 -1.16
CA LEU A 59 -3.52 -3.46 -0.94
C LEU A 59 -4.40 -2.58 -0.05
N ARG A 60 -3.79 -1.80 0.84
CA ARG A 60 -4.47 -0.70 1.55
C ARG A 60 -3.50 0.40 1.91
N ALA A 61 -4.03 1.56 2.30
CA ALA A 61 -3.25 2.56 3.02
C ALA A 61 -3.81 2.76 4.44
N LYS A 62 -2.92 3.15 5.37
CA LYS A 62 -3.21 3.20 6.80
C LYS A 62 -2.42 4.32 7.48
N GLN A 63 -3.05 4.99 8.44
CA GLN A 63 -2.40 5.97 9.29
C GLN A 63 -1.26 5.31 10.10
N ARG A 64 -0.05 5.86 9.94
CA ARG A 64 1.17 5.42 10.62
C ARG A 64 1.53 6.31 11.81
N TYR A 65 1.25 7.61 11.74
CA TYR A 65 1.61 8.57 12.78
C TYR A 65 0.44 9.49 13.17
N PRO A 66 -0.02 9.44 14.44
CA PRO A 66 0.20 8.35 15.38
C PRO A 66 -0.36 7.03 14.84
N ALA A 67 0.23 5.89 15.21
CA ALA A 67 -0.19 4.59 14.67
C ALA A 67 -1.60 4.23 15.15
N ALA A 68 -2.50 3.96 14.20
CA ALA A 68 -3.89 3.61 14.48
C ALA A 68 -4.49 2.76 13.34
N ASN A 69 -5.52 1.96 13.63
CA ASN A 69 -6.32 1.28 12.60
C ASN A 69 -7.32 2.26 11.94
N ILE A 70 -6.77 3.35 11.39
CA ILE A 70 -7.50 4.38 10.64
C ILE A 70 -7.05 4.27 9.18
N PHE A 71 -7.99 3.92 8.32
CA PHE A 71 -7.72 3.67 6.90
C PHE A 71 -8.20 4.81 6.00
N ASN A 72 -9.21 5.58 6.41
CA ASN A 72 -9.83 6.63 5.60
C ASN A 72 -10.21 6.17 4.19
N TYR A 73 -10.75 4.95 4.14
CA TYR A 73 -11.09 4.24 2.91
C TYR A 73 -12.53 4.58 2.48
N ASP A 74 -12.72 4.80 1.18
CA ASP A 74 -14.01 5.14 0.58
C ASP A 74 -14.95 3.94 0.40
N GLY A 75 -14.47 2.74 0.71
CA GLY A 75 -15.20 1.48 0.51
C GLY A 75 -14.92 0.80 -0.83
N THR A 76 -14.10 1.41 -1.69
CA THR A 76 -13.77 0.92 -3.04
C THR A 76 -12.26 0.74 -3.24
N ASP A 77 -11.50 1.78 -3.54
CA ASP A 77 -10.05 1.66 -3.79
C ASP A 77 -9.28 2.90 -3.36
N THR A 78 -9.96 3.88 -2.76
CA THR A 78 -9.40 5.19 -2.48
C THR A 78 -9.25 5.42 -0.98
N TYR A 79 -8.06 5.85 -0.58
CA TYR A 79 -7.68 6.11 0.80
C TYR A 79 -7.23 7.57 0.91
N THR A 80 -7.85 8.34 1.82
CA THR A 80 -7.59 9.78 1.93
C THR A 80 -6.80 10.13 3.18
N PHE A 81 -5.69 10.85 3.02
CA PHE A 81 -4.89 11.31 4.15
C PHE A 81 -4.58 12.80 4.04
N GLU A 82 -4.28 13.38 5.20
CA GLU A 82 -3.78 14.74 5.27
C GLU A 82 -2.33 14.82 4.83
N VAL A 83 -2.01 15.92 4.16
CA VAL A 83 -0.62 16.36 4.03
C VAL A 83 0.02 16.45 5.42
N GLY A 84 1.29 16.10 5.48
CA GLY A 84 2.11 16.26 6.66
C GLY A 84 3.01 15.06 6.92
N SER A 85 4.06 15.36 7.66
CA SER A 85 5.02 14.36 8.09
C SER A 85 5.11 14.25 9.60
N ALA A 86 5.51 13.07 10.08
CA ALA A 86 5.99 12.92 11.44
C ALA A 86 7.19 13.86 11.66
N THR A 87 7.13 14.63 12.75
CA THR A 87 7.98 15.80 13.09
C THR A 87 9.50 15.59 13.05
N ALA A 88 9.99 14.35 12.91
CA ALA A 88 11.41 14.03 13.01
C ALA A 88 12.09 13.59 11.69
N SER A 89 11.37 13.41 10.57
CA SER A 89 11.99 12.64 9.45
C SER A 89 11.37 12.78 8.05
N SER A 90 10.48 13.74 7.79
CA SER A 90 9.74 13.80 6.51
C SER A 90 9.03 12.48 6.16
N ARG A 91 8.70 11.68 7.18
CA ARG A 91 7.94 10.42 7.01
C ARG A 91 6.47 10.78 6.85
N PRO A 92 5.77 10.33 5.81
CA PRO A 92 4.35 10.56 5.68
C PRO A 92 3.60 10.04 6.91
N ASN A 93 2.50 10.69 7.26
CA ASN A 93 1.64 10.25 8.35
C ASN A 93 0.91 8.93 8.06
N TRP A 94 1.09 8.37 6.87
CA TRP A 94 0.49 7.14 6.38
C TRP A 94 1.54 6.22 5.75
N ASN A 95 1.22 4.93 5.73
CA ASN A 95 1.92 3.90 4.98
C ASN A 95 0.94 3.21 4.03
N PHE A 96 1.45 2.60 2.97
CA PHE A 96 0.71 1.56 2.26
C PHE A 96 1.11 0.19 2.79
N GLU A 97 0.18 -0.75 2.73
CA GLU A 97 0.36 -2.12 3.20
C GLU A 97 -0.05 -3.07 2.09
N TRP A 98 0.75 -4.11 1.91
CA TRP A 98 0.52 -5.13 0.90
C TRP A 98 0.46 -6.51 1.52
N SER A 99 -0.35 -7.36 0.93
CA SER A 99 -0.49 -8.77 1.28
C SER A 99 -0.49 -9.61 0.02
N ILE A 100 0.32 -10.66 0.04
CA ILE A 100 0.37 -11.69 -0.99
C ILE A 100 0.07 -13.01 -0.31
N ASN A 101 -0.89 -13.75 -0.87
CA ASN A 101 -1.12 -15.14 -0.54
C ASN A 101 -1.14 -15.95 -1.85
N SER A 102 -0.09 -16.72 -2.13
CA SER A 102 0.03 -17.48 -3.38
C SER A 102 -0.89 -18.71 -3.46
N ASN A 103 -1.58 -19.04 -2.36
CA ASN A 103 -2.46 -20.20 -2.26
C ASN A 103 -3.57 -20.00 -1.22
N PHE A 104 -4.39 -18.96 -1.36
CA PHE A 104 -5.31 -18.52 -0.30
C PHE A 104 -6.42 -19.54 -0.01
N ASP A 105 -6.87 -20.27 -1.03
CA ASP A 105 -7.95 -21.26 -0.97
C ASP A 105 -7.44 -22.70 -0.76
N GLY A 106 -6.12 -22.90 -0.75
CA GLY A 106 -5.50 -24.23 -0.70
C GLY A 106 -5.65 -25.03 -2.00
N GLY A 107 -6.08 -24.40 -3.09
CA GLY A 107 -6.33 -25.03 -4.39
C GLY A 107 -5.07 -25.28 -5.22
N SER A 108 -3.93 -24.71 -4.84
CA SER A 108 -2.63 -24.90 -5.48
C SER A 108 -1.59 -25.48 -4.52
N THR A 109 -0.38 -25.73 -5.02
CA THR A 109 0.80 -26.04 -4.21
C THR A 109 1.83 -24.92 -4.23
N ASN A 110 1.45 -23.73 -4.73
CA ASN A 110 2.38 -22.64 -4.91
C ASN A 110 2.88 -22.14 -3.56
N ASP A 111 4.20 -22.03 -3.41
CA ASP A 111 4.81 -21.19 -2.40
C ASP A 111 5.01 -19.76 -2.94
N LEU A 112 5.72 -18.91 -2.21
CA LEU A 112 5.97 -17.54 -2.66
C LEU A 112 7.00 -17.47 -3.79
N ASN A 113 7.93 -18.45 -3.91
CA ASN A 113 8.95 -18.50 -4.96
C ASN A 113 8.41 -18.97 -6.31
N ASP A 114 7.29 -19.70 -6.31
CA ASP A 114 6.71 -20.26 -7.54
C ASP A 114 6.10 -19.20 -8.47
N LEU A 115 5.93 -17.96 -7.99
CA LEU A 115 5.32 -16.86 -8.72
C LEU A 115 6.23 -15.64 -8.83
N VAL A 116 5.96 -14.81 -9.83
CA VAL A 116 6.60 -13.49 -9.98
C VAL A 116 5.59 -12.41 -9.57
N TYR A 117 6.03 -11.47 -8.74
CA TYR A 117 5.20 -10.36 -8.30
C TYR A 117 5.69 -9.05 -8.88
N GLN A 118 4.77 -8.11 -9.07
CA GLN A 118 5.10 -6.74 -9.45
C GLN A 118 4.34 -5.77 -8.56
N LEU A 119 5.09 -5.05 -7.73
CA LEU A 119 4.60 -3.86 -7.06
C LEU A 119 4.99 -2.65 -7.90
N LYS A 120 4.00 -1.83 -8.23
CA LYS A 120 4.16 -0.57 -8.94
C LYS A 120 3.77 0.57 -8.02
N LEU A 121 4.67 1.52 -7.87
CA LEU A 121 4.45 2.72 -7.06
C LEU A 121 4.55 3.95 -7.95
N ASP A 122 3.46 4.71 -8.01
CA ASP A 122 3.47 6.06 -8.57
C ASP A 122 4.00 7.03 -7.52
N THR A 123 5.06 7.74 -7.88
CA THR A 123 5.76 8.65 -6.99
C THR A 123 5.68 10.11 -7.43
N ASP A 124 5.05 10.36 -8.59
CA ASP A 124 4.73 11.70 -9.05
C ASP A 124 3.35 12.12 -8.48
N PRO A 125 3.25 13.20 -7.69
CA PRO A 125 1.96 13.71 -7.21
C PRO A 125 1.11 14.38 -8.31
N GLY A 126 1.68 14.58 -9.51
CA GLY A 126 1.03 15.19 -10.67
C GLY A 126 -0.01 14.30 -11.36
N ALA A 127 -0.59 14.82 -12.46
CA ALA A 127 -1.62 14.09 -13.21
C ALA A 127 -1.06 12.97 -14.12
N GLY A 128 0.27 12.85 -14.22
CA GLY A 128 0.94 11.79 -14.95
C GLY A 128 1.30 10.65 -14.00
N ILE A 129 1.11 9.40 -14.45
CA ILE A 129 1.51 8.22 -13.69
C ILE A 129 2.90 7.81 -14.16
N LEU A 130 3.87 7.83 -13.25
CA LEU A 130 5.22 7.29 -13.51
C LEU A 130 5.52 6.20 -12.49
N PHE A 131 5.33 4.94 -12.90
CA PHE A 131 5.57 3.81 -12.02
C PHE A 131 7.05 3.46 -11.90
N THR A 132 7.51 3.40 -10.66
CA THR A 132 8.65 2.54 -10.30
C THR A 132 8.11 1.12 -10.06
N THR A 133 8.72 0.11 -10.66
CA THR A 133 8.23 -1.29 -10.62
C THR A 133 9.33 -2.24 -10.14
N TRP A 134 8.99 -3.14 -9.21
CA TRP A 134 9.87 -4.20 -8.72
C TRP A 134 9.08 -5.39 -8.18
N ASP A 135 9.76 -6.52 -7.96
CA ASP A 135 9.18 -7.65 -7.25
C ASP A 135 9.40 -7.45 -5.74
N PRO A 136 8.35 -7.22 -4.92
CA PRO A 136 8.49 -6.95 -3.50
C PRO A 136 8.98 -8.16 -2.69
N VAL A 137 8.91 -9.39 -3.22
CA VAL A 137 9.31 -10.62 -2.52
C VAL A 137 10.64 -11.13 -3.05
N ASN A 138 10.77 -11.34 -4.36
CA ASN A 138 11.95 -11.94 -4.96
C ASN A 138 13.01 -10.91 -5.36
N GLY A 139 12.59 -9.66 -5.64
CA GLY A 139 13.45 -8.58 -6.11
C GLY A 139 14.04 -7.73 -4.98
N VAL A 140 13.37 -7.66 -3.83
CA VAL A 140 13.81 -6.92 -2.64
C VAL A 140 13.88 -7.87 -1.45
N PRO A 141 14.79 -8.86 -1.47
CA PRO A 141 14.85 -9.86 -0.43
C PRO A 141 15.19 -9.23 0.92
N TYR A 142 14.70 -9.84 1.99
CA TYR A 142 15.07 -9.47 3.36
C TYR A 142 14.62 -8.06 3.80
N ALA A 143 13.57 -7.51 3.18
CA ALA A 143 13.00 -6.22 3.55
C ALA A 143 11.95 -6.31 4.68
N ASP A 144 12.27 -7.04 5.76
CA ASP A 144 11.44 -7.16 6.98
C ASP A 144 10.00 -7.61 6.72
N HIS A 145 9.81 -8.55 5.78
CA HIS A 145 8.47 -9.11 5.54
C HIS A 145 8.07 -10.03 6.68
N ALA A 146 6.80 -9.96 7.07
CA ALA A 146 6.19 -11.01 7.85
C ALA A 146 5.76 -12.13 6.90
N ILE A 147 6.33 -13.33 7.08
CA ILE A 147 6.10 -14.49 6.23
C ILE A 147 5.40 -15.58 7.03
N GLY A 148 4.43 -16.28 6.42
CA GLY A 148 3.68 -17.33 7.10
C GLY A 148 2.80 -18.16 6.17
N THR A 149 1.87 -18.90 6.77
CA THR A 149 0.95 -19.80 6.07
C THR A 149 -0.49 -19.35 6.23
N ASN A 150 -1.44 -20.03 5.58
CA ASN A 150 -2.89 -19.85 5.84
C ASN A 150 -3.32 -20.17 7.29
N ALA A 151 -2.44 -20.72 8.13
CA ALA A 151 -2.71 -20.93 9.54
C ALA A 151 -2.10 -19.85 10.46
N THR A 152 -1.35 -18.89 9.90
CA THR A 152 -0.67 -17.85 10.69
C THR A 152 -1.68 -16.80 11.17
N GLY A 153 -1.81 -16.64 12.49
CA GLY A 153 -2.70 -15.65 13.10
C GLY A 153 -2.14 -14.22 13.09
N ASN A 154 -2.95 -13.28 13.57
CA ASN A 154 -2.60 -11.86 13.66
C ASN A 154 -1.23 -11.61 14.32
N GLY A 155 -0.36 -10.87 13.64
CA GLY A 155 1.00 -10.58 14.11
C GLY A 155 1.93 -11.78 14.28
N GLY A 156 1.52 -12.97 13.82
CA GLY A 156 2.27 -14.21 13.99
C GLY A 156 3.24 -14.55 12.85
N GLY A 157 3.43 -13.64 11.89
CA GLY A 157 4.35 -13.85 10.78
C GLY A 157 5.80 -13.85 11.25
N THR A 158 6.63 -14.67 10.61
CA THR A 158 8.06 -14.76 10.88
C THR A 158 8.79 -13.76 9.99
N VAL A 159 9.63 -12.94 10.61
CA VAL A 159 10.58 -12.06 9.92
C VAL A 159 11.92 -12.78 9.86
N ALA A 160 12.46 -12.93 8.66
CA ALA A 160 13.79 -13.53 8.49
C ALA A 160 14.86 -12.74 9.26
N ALA A 161 15.89 -13.43 9.76
CA ALA A 161 17.08 -12.85 10.37
C ALA A 161 18.27 -12.72 9.39
N ASP A 162 18.24 -13.42 8.25
CA ASP A 162 19.16 -13.22 7.14
C ASP A 162 18.58 -13.66 5.78
N ALA A 163 19.36 -13.48 4.71
CA ALA A 163 18.95 -13.84 3.35
C ALA A 163 18.77 -15.36 3.13
N THR A 164 19.45 -16.21 3.90
CA THR A 164 19.31 -17.67 3.80
C THR A 164 18.00 -18.13 4.42
N GLU A 165 17.68 -17.61 5.61
CA GLU A 165 16.38 -17.82 6.23
C GLU A 165 15.26 -17.26 5.36
N TYR A 166 15.44 -16.07 4.79
CA TYR A 166 14.48 -15.47 3.88
C TYR A 166 14.13 -16.40 2.71
N GLY A 167 15.15 -16.90 2.00
CA GLY A 167 14.97 -17.84 0.90
C GLY A 167 14.28 -19.14 1.31
N SER A 168 14.53 -19.61 2.53
CA SER A 168 13.88 -20.80 3.10
C SER A 168 12.41 -20.53 3.43
N LEU A 169 12.10 -19.35 4.00
CA LEU A 169 10.74 -18.96 4.33
C LEU A 169 9.89 -18.82 3.06
N ILE A 170 10.33 -18.08 2.06
CA ILE A 170 9.54 -17.88 0.82
C ILE A 170 9.39 -19.17 0.00
N GLY A 171 10.33 -20.12 0.10
CA GLY A 171 10.24 -21.44 -0.54
C GLY A 171 9.50 -22.50 0.29
N SER A 172 8.78 -22.12 1.35
CA SER A 172 8.02 -23.06 2.19
C SER A 172 6.71 -22.48 2.72
N ASN A 173 6.45 -21.21 2.43
CA ASN A 173 5.30 -20.46 2.92
C ASN A 173 4.61 -19.79 1.74
N ASN A 174 3.32 -19.52 1.89
CA ASN A 174 2.48 -18.95 0.84
C ASN A 174 2.03 -17.52 1.15
N VAL A 175 2.30 -16.98 2.35
CA VAL A 175 1.86 -15.63 2.75
C VAL A 175 3.06 -14.72 3.02
N ALA A 176 3.08 -13.54 2.41
CA ALA A 176 4.02 -12.47 2.72
C ALA A 176 3.28 -11.13 2.83
N GLN A 177 3.63 -10.33 3.84
CA GLN A 177 3.02 -9.03 4.08
C GLN A 177 4.03 -8.01 4.60
N ASN A 178 3.83 -6.73 4.27
CA ASN A 178 4.55 -5.64 4.91
C ASN A 178 3.79 -4.29 4.85
N SER A 179 4.22 -3.34 5.68
CA SER A 179 3.77 -1.95 5.74
C SER A 179 4.93 -1.02 5.40
N TRP A 180 4.82 -0.33 4.27
CA TRP A 180 5.89 0.47 3.69
C TRP A 180 5.51 1.95 3.55
N ALA A 181 6.52 2.81 3.63
CA ALA A 181 6.35 4.25 3.45
C ALA A 181 6.85 4.67 2.06
N SER A 182 6.07 5.48 1.34
CA SER A 182 6.36 5.84 -0.06
C SER A 182 7.72 6.52 -0.26
N HIS A 183 8.16 7.36 0.68
CA HIS A 183 9.48 8.03 0.63
C HIS A 183 10.70 7.10 0.64
N TRP A 184 10.55 5.78 0.86
CA TRP A 184 11.67 4.84 0.81
C TRP A 184 12.09 4.49 -0.62
N PHE A 185 11.19 4.66 -1.59
CA PHE A 185 11.39 4.15 -2.95
C PHE A 185 11.69 5.25 -3.96
N ASP A 186 11.52 6.51 -3.57
CA ASP A 186 11.83 7.65 -4.41
C ASP A 186 12.18 8.89 -3.57
N GLY A 187 13.15 9.66 -4.04
CA GLY A 187 13.52 10.95 -3.49
C GLY A 187 12.58 12.09 -3.87
N LEU A 188 11.61 11.85 -4.77
CA LEU A 188 10.64 12.86 -5.22
C LEU A 188 9.36 12.94 -4.38
N PHE A 189 9.08 11.94 -3.54
CA PHE A 189 7.91 11.96 -2.67
C PHE A 189 8.03 13.06 -1.60
N ASP A 190 7.09 14.01 -1.57
CA ASP A 190 6.97 15.01 -0.52
C ASP A 190 5.72 14.76 0.33
N PRO A 191 5.85 14.38 1.61
CA PRO A 191 4.70 14.15 2.49
C PRO A 191 3.86 15.42 2.74
N ASN A 192 4.38 16.62 2.47
CA ASN A 192 3.68 17.88 2.67
C ASN A 192 2.99 18.40 1.40
N ALA A 193 3.22 17.75 0.25
CA ALA A 193 2.56 18.07 -0.99
C ALA A 193 1.26 17.28 -1.13
N ALA A 194 0.21 17.96 -1.58
CA ALA A 194 -1.00 17.29 -2.01
C ALA A 194 -0.75 16.56 -3.34
N GLY A 195 -1.38 15.42 -3.53
CA GLY A 195 -1.18 14.56 -4.69
C GLY A 195 -2.04 13.32 -4.63
N THR A 196 -2.11 12.60 -5.74
CA THR A 196 -2.72 11.26 -5.79
C THR A 196 -1.66 10.27 -6.20
N TYR A 197 -1.48 9.22 -5.41
CA TYR A 197 -0.46 8.20 -5.64
C TYR A 197 -1.16 6.88 -5.96
N ARG A 198 -0.94 6.36 -7.17
CA ARG A 198 -1.42 5.04 -7.58
C ARG A 198 -0.46 3.95 -7.12
N ILE A 199 -0.98 2.88 -6.54
CA ILE A 199 -0.20 1.70 -6.16
C ILE A 199 -0.86 0.47 -6.77
N GLU A 200 -0.09 -0.39 -7.43
CA GLU A 200 -0.59 -1.63 -8.03
C GLU A 200 0.24 -2.82 -7.59
N LEU A 201 -0.42 -3.95 -7.39
CA LEU A 201 0.20 -5.23 -7.06
C LEU A 201 -0.34 -6.30 -8.00
N LEU A 202 0.56 -6.99 -8.68
CA LEU A 202 0.24 -8.01 -9.66
C LEU A 202 1.00 -9.29 -9.35
N ALA A 203 0.40 -10.44 -9.68
CA ALA A 203 1.02 -11.76 -9.59
C ALA A 203 0.94 -12.48 -10.93
N PHE A 204 2.04 -13.14 -11.30
CA PHE A 204 2.17 -13.87 -12.54
C PHE A 204 2.66 -15.30 -12.27
N ALA A 205 2.06 -16.26 -12.97
CA ALA A 205 2.62 -17.61 -13.07
C ALA A 205 3.85 -17.62 -13.98
N ASP A 206 4.59 -18.73 -13.93
CA ASP A 206 5.62 -19.06 -14.91
C ASP A 206 5.12 -18.88 -16.35
N GLY A 207 5.94 -18.24 -17.18
CA GLY A 207 5.57 -17.90 -18.56
C GLY A 207 4.80 -16.58 -18.71
N GLY A 208 4.57 -15.84 -17.62
CA GLY A 208 4.05 -14.46 -17.66
C GLY A 208 2.53 -14.36 -17.70
N VAL A 209 1.81 -15.42 -17.33
CA VAL A 209 0.34 -15.39 -17.24
C VAL A 209 -0.06 -14.68 -15.95
N MET A 210 -0.79 -13.56 -16.06
CA MET A 210 -1.30 -12.84 -14.89
C MET A 210 -2.39 -13.65 -14.18
N LEU A 211 -2.21 -13.89 -12.89
CA LEU A 211 -3.15 -14.65 -12.06
C LEU A 211 -4.10 -13.74 -11.29
N ALA A 212 -3.58 -12.64 -10.74
CA ALA A 212 -4.33 -11.67 -9.95
C ALA A 212 -3.68 -10.28 -10.08
N SER A 213 -4.49 -9.23 -9.91
CA SER A 213 -4.06 -7.83 -9.90
C SER A 213 -5.00 -6.97 -9.07
N THR A 214 -4.43 -6.16 -8.17
CA THR A 214 -5.17 -5.17 -7.36
C THR A 214 -4.45 -3.82 -7.40
N GLY A 215 -5.17 -2.74 -7.10
CA GLY A 215 -4.56 -1.42 -7.00
C GLY A 215 -5.41 -0.42 -6.23
N ILE A 216 -4.75 0.55 -5.60
CA ILE A 216 -5.37 1.58 -4.78
C ILE A 216 -4.93 2.97 -5.20
N ASN A 217 -5.76 3.96 -4.88
CA ASN A 217 -5.43 5.38 -4.99
C ASN A 217 -5.25 5.94 -3.58
N VAL A 218 -4.09 6.53 -3.29
CA VAL A 218 -3.87 7.28 -2.06
C VAL A 218 -3.95 8.76 -2.37
N VAL A 219 -5.01 9.40 -1.91
CA VAL A 219 -5.24 10.84 -2.09
C VAL A 219 -4.71 11.56 -0.86
N VAL A 220 -3.69 12.39 -1.06
CA VAL A 220 -3.14 13.27 -0.03
C VAL A 220 -3.63 14.69 -0.31
N SER A 221 -4.37 15.27 0.63
CA SER A 221 -4.92 16.61 0.49
C SER A 221 -4.67 17.44 1.74
N ALA A 222 -4.69 18.77 1.61
CA ALA A 222 -4.81 19.63 2.76
C ALA A 222 -6.31 19.81 3.07
N ILE A 223 -6.78 19.36 4.22
CA ILE A 223 -8.10 19.77 4.72
C ILE A 223 -8.06 21.29 4.85
N PRO A 224 -8.98 22.00 4.18
CA PRO A 224 -9.15 23.43 4.41
C PRO A 224 -9.42 23.63 5.90
N LEU A 225 -8.59 24.44 6.58
CA LEU A 225 -8.86 24.84 7.96
C LEU A 225 -10.34 25.23 8.04
N PRO A 226 -11.11 24.72 9.03
CA PRO A 226 -12.53 24.99 9.11
C PRO A 226 -12.76 26.50 8.97
N ALA A 227 -13.63 26.90 8.02
CA ALA A 227 -13.98 28.30 7.79
C ALA A 227 -14.44 29.04 9.06
N ALA A 228 -14.73 28.27 10.12
CA ALA A 228 -14.93 28.73 11.48
C ALA A 228 -13.81 29.65 11.98
N LEU A 229 -12.53 29.46 11.68
CA LEU A 229 -11.46 30.34 12.19
C LEU A 229 -11.59 31.79 11.68
N PRO A 230 -11.72 32.05 10.36
CA PRO A 230 -12.10 33.35 9.84
C PRO A 230 -13.43 33.86 10.39
N LEU A 231 -14.43 32.99 10.57
CA LEU A 231 -15.76 33.37 11.06
C LEU A 231 -15.76 33.79 12.53
N TYR A 232 -15.00 33.10 13.37
CA TYR A 232 -14.78 33.46 14.78
C TYR A 232 -14.01 34.78 14.88
N GLY A 233 -12.95 34.95 14.08
CA GLY A 233 -12.21 36.21 14.01
C GLY A 233 -13.10 37.39 13.57
N ALA A 234 -13.90 37.19 12.53
CA ALA A 234 -14.88 38.18 12.06
C ALA A 234 -15.96 38.46 13.12
N GLY A 235 -16.46 37.43 13.80
CA GLY A 235 -17.43 37.56 14.89
C GLY A 235 -16.90 38.41 16.05
N ILE A 236 -15.66 38.16 16.49
CA ILE A 236 -15.00 38.96 17.53
C ILE A 236 -14.78 40.40 17.05
N ALA A 237 -14.35 40.61 15.81
CA ALA A 237 -14.14 41.94 15.25
C ALA A 237 -15.45 42.75 15.20
N VAL A 238 -16.56 42.14 14.79
CA VAL A 238 -17.88 42.78 14.77
C VAL A 238 -18.35 43.14 16.19
N LEU A 239 -18.23 42.22 17.14
CA LEU A 239 -18.60 42.47 18.54
C LEU A 239 -17.73 43.57 19.18
N GLY A 240 -16.42 43.56 18.91
CA GLY A 240 -15.49 44.61 19.35
C GLY A 240 -15.83 45.97 18.75
N PHE A 241 -16.17 46.03 17.46
CA PHE A 241 -16.58 47.25 16.78
C PHE A 241 -17.89 47.83 17.33
N LEU A 242 -18.89 46.97 17.60
CA LEU A 242 -20.15 47.38 18.22
C LEU A 242 -19.94 47.92 19.64
N GLY A 243 -19.07 47.28 20.44
CA GLY A 243 -18.70 47.76 21.77
C GLY A 243 -18.01 49.13 21.73
N TRP A 244 -17.08 49.33 20.78
CA TRP A 244 -16.38 50.61 20.60
C TRP A 244 -17.32 51.75 20.21
N ARG A 245 -18.29 51.49 19.31
CA ARG A 245 -19.30 52.48 18.92
C ARG A 245 -20.18 52.92 20.09
N ARG A 246 -20.60 51.98 20.95
CA ARG A 246 -21.41 52.32 22.14
C ARG A 246 -20.66 53.21 23.12
N LYS A 247 -19.36 52.98 23.32
CA LYS A 247 -18.53 53.81 24.21
C LYS A 247 -18.45 55.27 23.76
N LYS A 248 -18.41 55.54 22.44
CA LYS A 248 -18.36 56.90 21.87
C LYS A 248 -19.68 57.68 21.97
N GLN A 249 -20.82 57.02 22.21
CA GLN A 249 -22.11 57.71 22.34
C GLN A 249 -22.42 58.14 23.78
N ILE A 250 -21.66 57.64 24.75
CA ILE A 250 -21.88 57.89 26.19
C ILE A 250 -20.83 58.89 26.76
N SER A 251 -19.78 59.22 26.00
CA SER A 251 -18.85 60.32 26.29
C SER A 251 -19.18 61.56 25.49
#